data_AF-A0A4Q5SQX4-F1
#
_entry.id   AF-A0A4Q5SQX4-F1
#
_cell.length_a   1.000
_cell.length_b   1.000
_cell.length_c   1.000
_cell.angle_alpha   90.00
_cell.angle_beta   90.00
_cell.angle_gamma   90.00
#
_symmetry.space_group_name_H-M   'P 1'
#
loop_
_entity.id
_entity.type
_entity.pdbx_description
1 polymer ?
#
loop_
_entity_poly.entity_id
_entity_poly.type
_entity_poly.pdbx_seq_one_letter_code
_entity_poly.pdbx_strand_id
1 'polypeptide(L)'
;MQVILGVIFHFIGGFASGSFYIPYKKVKGWAWESFWIVGGIFSWLIVPPIAAWLTIPNFSEIIAQTNGQILLLTYFFGLLWGIGGLTYGLGVRYLGVSLGSTIILGLCAVFGSIIPSVYYNFFPAEGKDTITGMLNSSWGQMVLLGILVCV
;
A
#
# COMPACT_ATOMS: atom_id res chain seq x y z
N MET A 1 8.37 21.15 14.26
CA MET A 1 7.98 21.60 12.91
C MET A 1 7.79 20.43 11.92
N GLN A 2 8.73 19.48 11.83
CA GLN A 2 8.63 18.33 10.92
C GLN A 2 7.44 17.39 11.19
N VAL A 3 7.07 17.19 12.47
CA VAL A 3 5.92 16.34 12.85
C VAL A 3 4.60 16.87 12.31
N ILE A 4 4.39 18.19 12.34
CA ILE A 4 3.15 18.82 11.84
C ILE A 4 3.05 18.61 10.32
N LEU A 5 4.14 18.80 9.58
CA LEU A 5 4.18 18.52 8.15
C LEU A 5 3.93 17.03 7.87
N GLY A 6 4.51 16.13 8.67
CA GLY A 6 4.26 14.69 8.57
C GLY A 6 2.77 14.35 8.74
N VAL A 7 2.11 14.93 9.74
CA VAL A 7 0.66 14.77 9.96
C VAL A 7 -0.15 15.31 8.79
N ILE A 8 0.20 16.49 8.26
CA ILE A 8 -0.46 17.09 7.10
C ILE A 8 -0.31 16.20 5.86
N PHE A 9 0.90 15.74 5.55
CA PHE A 9 1.12 14.85 4.40
C PHE A 9 0.42 13.51 4.56
N HIS A 10 0.39 12.96 5.77
CA HIS A 10 -0.35 11.73 6.06
C HIS A 10 -1.86 11.92 5.85
N PHE A 11 -2.40 13.05 6.31
CA PHE A 11 -3.81 13.40 6.10
C PHE A 11 -4.15 13.56 4.61
N ILE A 12 -3.32 14.28 3.85
CA ILE A 12 -3.51 14.44 2.40
C ILE A 12 -3.46 13.08 1.69
N GLY A 13 -2.50 12.23 2.06
CA GLY A 13 -2.38 10.87 1.53
C GLY A 13 -3.61 10.02 1.84
N GLY A 14 -4.09 10.04 3.08
CA GLY A 14 -5.31 9.34 3.50
C GLY A 14 -6.56 9.83 2.77
N PHE A 15 -6.71 11.15 2.61
CA PHE A 15 -7.81 11.75 1.86
C PHE A 15 -7.78 11.35 0.38
N ALA A 16 -6.61 11.41 -0.27
CA ALA A 16 -6.45 10.97 -1.65
C ALA A 16 -6.76 9.47 -1.80
N SER A 17 -6.26 8.63 -0.89
CA SER A 17 -6.49 7.19 -0.90
C SER A 17 -7.93 6.79 -0.56
N GLY A 18 -8.68 7.58 0.19
CA GLY A 18 -10.10 7.32 0.45
C GLY A 18 -11.02 7.84 -0.67
N SER A 19 -10.63 8.92 -1.34
CA SER A 19 -11.46 9.59 -2.35
C SER A 19 -11.22 9.11 -3.78
N PHE A 20 -10.12 8.39 -4.06
CA PHE A 20 -9.76 7.97 -5.43
C PHE A 20 -10.86 7.19 -6.16
N TYR A 21 -11.73 6.47 -5.43
CA TYR A 21 -12.79 5.67 -6.04
C TYR A 21 -14.04 6.51 -6.40
N ILE A 22 -14.20 7.70 -5.82
CA ILE A 22 -15.39 8.55 -5.98
C ILE A 22 -15.58 9.01 -7.44
N PRO A 23 -14.54 9.49 -8.16
CA PRO A 23 -14.67 9.90 -9.55
C PRO A 23 -15.20 8.80 -10.49
N TYR A 24 -14.91 7.52 -10.21
CA TYR A 24 -15.42 6.41 -11.04
C TYR A 24 -16.94 6.33 -11.06
N LYS A 25 -17.65 6.82 -10.02
CA LYS A 25 -19.12 6.91 -10.03
C LYS A 25 -19.65 7.85 -11.12
N LYS A 26 -18.83 8.77 -11.63
CA LYS A 26 -19.20 9.71 -12.70
C LYS A 26 -18.96 9.14 -14.09
N VAL A 27 -18.22 8.03 -14.22
CA VAL A 27 -17.97 7.37 -15.49
C VAL A 27 -19.22 6.57 -15.87
N LYS A 28 -19.90 6.97 -16.94
CA LYS A 28 -21.12 6.31 -17.44
C LYS A 28 -20.86 5.68 -18.81
N GLY A 29 -21.50 4.54 -19.07
CA GLY A 29 -21.44 3.85 -20.36
C GLY A 29 -20.17 3.02 -20.61
N TRP A 30 -19.28 2.93 -19.63
CA TRP A 30 -18.09 2.07 -19.70
C TRP A 30 -18.30 0.80 -18.88
N ALA A 31 -17.77 -0.31 -19.36
CA ALA A 31 -17.58 -1.49 -18.53
C ALA A 31 -16.60 -1.18 -17.40
N TRP A 32 -16.78 -1.83 -16.25
CA TRP A 32 -15.95 -1.61 -15.06
C TRP A 32 -14.47 -1.87 -15.36
N GLU A 33 -14.21 -2.94 -16.09
CA GLU A 33 -12.89 -3.40 -16.52
C GLU A 33 -12.18 -2.31 -17.35
N SER A 34 -12.92 -1.62 -18.22
CA SER A 34 -12.39 -0.59 -19.12
C SER A 34 -11.96 0.67 -18.37
N PHE A 35 -12.77 1.17 -17.44
CA PHE A 35 -12.36 2.35 -16.69
C PHE A 35 -11.30 2.01 -15.64
N TRP A 36 -11.33 0.79 -15.08
CA TRP A 36 -10.36 0.34 -14.09
C TRP A 36 -8.97 0.18 -14.71
N ILE A 37 -8.86 -0.41 -15.89
CA ILE A 37 -7.56 -0.56 -16.57
C ILE A 37 -6.99 0.80 -17.01
N VAL A 38 -7.83 1.71 -17.51
CA VAL A 38 -7.39 3.07 -17.87
C VAL A 38 -6.89 3.80 -16.62
N GLY A 39 -7.65 3.75 -15.53
CA GLY A 39 -7.21 4.31 -14.25
C GLY A 39 -5.89 3.70 -13.76
N GLY A 40 -5.77 2.38 -13.82
CA GLY A 40 -4.55 1.66 -13.44
C GLY A 40 -3.33 2.05 -14.28
N ILE A 41 -3.47 2.21 -15.60
CA ILE A 41 -2.38 2.65 -16.48
C ILE A 41 -1.88 4.04 -16.05
N PHE A 42 -2.78 4.99 -15.84
CA PHE A 42 -2.39 6.33 -15.40
C PHE A 42 -1.76 6.31 -14.00
N SER A 43 -2.42 5.67 -13.04
CA SER A 43 -1.99 5.68 -11.64
C SER A 43 -0.74 4.84 -11.37
N TRP A 44 -0.48 3.79 -12.14
CA TRP A 44 0.61 2.84 -11.87
C TRP A 44 1.77 2.92 -12.87
N LEU A 45 1.50 3.22 -14.15
CA LEU A 45 2.52 3.19 -15.20
C LEU A 45 2.98 4.57 -15.65
N ILE A 46 2.10 5.59 -15.63
CA ILE A 46 2.42 6.92 -16.15
C ILE A 46 2.86 7.86 -15.02
N VAL A 47 2.02 8.05 -14.01
CA VAL A 47 2.28 9.03 -12.94
C VAL A 47 3.54 8.70 -12.13
N PRO A 48 3.78 7.45 -11.68
CA PRO A 48 4.94 7.17 -10.83
C PRO A 48 6.29 7.40 -11.50
N PRO A 49 6.56 6.95 -12.75
CA PRO A 49 7.82 7.25 -13.42
C PRO A 49 8.03 8.74 -13.70
N ILE A 50 6.96 9.48 -14.05
CA ILE A 50 7.04 10.94 -14.24
C ILE A 50 7.39 11.63 -12.92
N ALA A 51 6.70 11.26 -11.83
CA ALA A 51 6.98 11.81 -10.51
C ALA A 51 8.41 11.50 -10.07
N ALA A 52 8.88 10.26 -10.26
CA ALA A 52 10.24 9.86 -9.97
C ALA A 52 11.26 10.66 -10.79
N TRP A 53 11.03 10.83 -12.10
CA TRP A 53 11.91 11.61 -12.96
C TRP A 53 11.99 13.09 -12.57
N LEU A 54 10.88 13.68 -12.09
CA LEU A 54 10.84 15.08 -11.64
C LEU A 54 11.44 15.30 -10.25
N THR A 55 11.43 14.29 -9.38
CA THR A 55 11.79 14.45 -7.96
C THR A 55 13.09 13.77 -7.56
N ILE A 56 13.54 12.78 -8.33
CA ILE A 56 14.72 11.96 -8.02
C ILE A 56 15.78 12.19 -9.12
N PRO A 57 16.91 12.84 -8.79
CA PRO A 57 18.00 12.99 -9.74
C PRO A 57 18.58 11.64 -10.13
N ASN A 58 18.93 11.47 -11.40
CA ASN A 58 19.53 10.26 -11.97
C ASN A 58 18.71 8.97 -11.75
N PHE A 59 17.38 9.06 -11.66
CA PHE A 59 16.49 7.91 -11.46
C PHE A 59 16.76 6.74 -12.43
N SER A 60 16.99 7.02 -13.71
CA SER A 60 17.29 5.98 -14.70
C SER A 60 18.61 5.24 -14.42
N GLU A 61 19.62 5.95 -13.92
CA GLU A 61 20.90 5.36 -13.56
C GLU A 61 20.78 4.45 -12.32
N ILE A 62 19.98 4.88 -11.33
CA ILE A 62 19.69 4.07 -10.13
C ILE A 62 19.08 2.72 -10.54
N ILE A 63 18.09 2.73 -11.43
CA ILE A 63 17.46 1.49 -11.91
C ILE A 63 18.45 0.63 -12.69
N ALA A 64 19.28 1.23 -13.56
CA ALA A 64 20.26 0.50 -14.36
C ALA A 64 21.37 -0.15 -13.51
N GLN A 65 21.74 0.46 -12.39
CA GLN A 65 22.75 -0.06 -11.46
C GLN A 65 22.17 -1.04 -10.42
N THR A 66 20.84 -1.21 -10.37
CA THR A 66 20.19 -2.09 -9.39
C THR A 66 20.46 -3.56 -9.71
N ASN A 67 20.78 -4.35 -8.69
CA ASN A 67 20.99 -5.79 -8.81
C ASN A 67 19.75 -6.51 -9.40
N GLY A 68 19.95 -7.39 -10.38
CA GLY A 68 18.87 -8.11 -11.06
C GLY A 68 17.98 -8.96 -10.13
N GLN A 69 18.51 -9.50 -9.03
CA GLN A 69 17.72 -10.23 -8.03
C GLN A 69 16.75 -9.30 -7.29
N ILE A 70 17.17 -8.07 -7.00
CA ILE A 70 16.30 -7.05 -6.37
C ILE A 70 15.20 -6.65 -7.35
N LEU A 71 15.53 -6.45 -8.62
CA LEU A 71 14.54 -6.17 -9.66
C LEU A 71 13.52 -7.31 -9.78
N LEU A 72 13.96 -8.56 -9.79
CA LEU A 72 13.08 -9.73 -9.86
C LEU A 72 12.12 -9.78 -8.67
N LEU A 73 12.61 -9.60 -7.44
CA LEU A 73 11.75 -9.55 -6.25
C LEU A 73 10.76 -8.38 -6.32
N THR A 74 11.21 -7.21 -6.80
CA THR A 74 10.37 -6.02 -6.94
C THR A 74 9.23 -6.27 -7.94
N TYR A 75 9.54 -6.87 -9.10
CA TYR A 75 8.51 -7.27 -10.07
C TYR A 75 7.58 -8.34 -9.53
N PHE A 76 8.11 -9.33 -8.81
CA PHE A 76 7.32 -10.40 -8.21
C PHE A 76 6.30 -9.86 -7.19
N PHE A 77 6.75 -9.05 -6.23
CA PHE A 77 5.87 -8.41 -5.26
C PHE A 77 4.93 -7.39 -5.92
N GLY A 78 5.38 -6.69 -6.96
CA GLY A 78 4.53 -5.80 -7.76
C GLY A 78 3.39 -6.55 -8.47
N LEU A 79 3.66 -7.74 -8.99
CA LEU A 79 2.64 -8.60 -9.60
C LEU A 79 1.64 -9.09 -8.54
N LEU A 80 2.09 -9.56 -7.38
CA LEU A 80 1.21 -9.95 -6.28
C LEU A 80 0.35 -8.78 -5.80
N TRP A 81 0.93 -7.59 -5.70
CA TRP A 81 0.21 -6.37 -5.38
C TRP A 81 -0.83 -6.02 -6.44
N GLY A 82 -0.52 -6.19 -7.73
CA GLY A 82 -1.46 -5.98 -8.83
C GLY A 82 -2.67 -6.93 -8.76
N ILE A 83 -2.44 -8.21 -8.44
CA ILE A 83 -3.53 -9.17 -8.18
C ILE A 83 -4.37 -8.71 -6.98
N GLY A 84 -3.73 -8.24 -5.91
CA GLY A 84 -4.39 -7.64 -4.75
C GLY A 84 -5.24 -6.42 -5.13
N GLY A 85 -4.73 -5.53 -5.97
CA GLY A 85 -5.44 -4.35 -6.44
C GLY A 85 -6.67 -4.68 -7.31
N LEU A 86 -6.56 -5.67 -8.20
CA LEU A 86 -7.68 -6.15 -9.01
C LEU A 86 -8.78 -6.77 -8.14
N THR A 87 -8.40 -7.64 -7.20
CA THR A 87 -9.34 -8.28 -6.27
C THR A 87 -9.96 -7.28 -5.29
N TYR A 88 -9.21 -6.24 -4.89
CA TYR A 88 -9.75 -5.11 -4.14
C TYR A 88 -10.84 -4.37 -4.91
N GLY A 89 -10.58 -4.04 -6.19
CA GLY A 89 -11.53 -3.35 -7.05
C GLY A 89 -12.82 -4.17 -7.25
N LEU A 90 -12.70 -5.49 -7.41
CA LEU A 90 -13.84 -6.39 -7.45
C LEU A 90 -14.59 -6.44 -6.11
N GLY A 91 -13.87 -6.51 -4.98
CA GLY A 91 -14.47 -6.47 -3.65
C GLY A 91 -15.29 -5.20 -3.43
N VAL A 92 -14.76 -4.04 -3.79
CA VAL A 92 -15.47 -2.75 -3.74
C VAL A 92 -16.66 -2.73 -4.71
N ARG A 93 -16.55 -3.35 -5.89
CA ARG A 93 -17.66 -3.45 -6.86
C ARG A 93 -18.84 -4.27 -6.32
N TYR A 94 -18.57 -5.40 -5.66
CA TYR A 94 -19.63 -6.31 -5.18
C TYR A 94 -20.17 -5.97 -3.79
N LEU A 95 -19.32 -5.51 -2.86
CA LEU A 95 -19.71 -5.20 -1.48
C LEU A 95 -19.99 -3.70 -1.25
N GLY A 96 -19.66 -2.86 -2.24
CA GLY A 96 -19.69 -1.41 -2.11
C GLY A 96 -18.44 -0.84 -1.42
N VAL A 97 -18.21 0.46 -1.63
CA VAL A 97 -17.01 1.17 -1.14
C VAL A 97 -16.91 1.12 0.39
N SER A 98 -18.01 1.30 1.12
CA SER A 98 -17.95 1.32 2.59
C SER A 98 -17.56 -0.04 3.17
N LEU A 99 -18.33 -1.09 2.89
CA LEU A 99 -18.10 -2.40 3.48
C LEU A 99 -16.86 -3.08 2.90
N GLY A 100 -16.68 -3.03 1.58
CA GLY A 100 -15.55 -3.65 0.89
C GLY A 100 -14.22 -3.06 1.33
N SER A 101 -14.08 -1.73 1.34
CA SER A 101 -12.83 -1.09 1.73
C SER A 101 -12.51 -1.31 3.21
N THR A 102 -13.49 -1.27 4.12
CA THR A 102 -13.24 -1.51 5.56
C THR A 102 -12.70 -2.92 5.81
N ILE A 103 -13.34 -3.96 5.26
CA ILE A 103 -12.90 -5.35 5.48
C ILE A 103 -11.50 -5.56 4.87
N ILE A 104 -11.30 -5.14 3.62
CA ILE A 104 -10.04 -5.42 2.92
C ILE A 104 -8.89 -4.64 3.55
N LEU A 105 -9.08 -3.33 3.83
CA LEU A 105 -8.03 -2.53 4.46
C LEU A 105 -7.77 -2.94 5.91
N GLY A 106 -8.79 -3.38 6.65
CA GLY A 106 -8.63 -3.95 7.99
C GLY A 106 -7.75 -5.20 7.97
N LEU A 107 -8.02 -6.14 7.07
CA LEU A 107 -7.18 -7.32 6.87
C LEU A 107 -5.76 -6.93 6.42
N CYS A 108 -5.60 -5.98 5.51
CA CYS A 108 -4.28 -5.48 5.10
C CYS A 108 -3.52 -4.86 6.26
N ALA A 109 -4.18 -4.14 7.17
CA ALA A 109 -3.54 -3.58 8.37
C ALA A 109 -3.05 -4.70 9.31
N VAL A 110 -3.89 -5.71 9.59
CA VAL A 110 -3.52 -6.85 10.43
C VAL A 110 -2.32 -7.59 9.85
N PHE A 111 -2.43 -8.03 8.60
CA PHE A 111 -1.37 -8.82 7.96
C PHE A 111 -0.11 -7.99 7.71
N GLY A 112 -0.26 -6.73 7.29
CA GLY A 112 0.85 -5.83 7.02
C GLY A 112 1.68 -5.49 8.26
N SER A 113 1.05 -5.43 9.44
CA SER A 113 1.74 -5.17 10.70
C SER A 113 2.31 -6.44 11.36
N ILE A 114 1.65 -7.59 11.22
CA ILE A 114 2.05 -8.83 11.91
C ILE A 114 3.06 -9.66 11.10
N ILE A 115 2.83 -9.86 9.80
CA ILE A 115 3.65 -10.79 8.99
C ILE A 115 5.14 -10.43 9.01
N PRO A 116 5.55 -9.16 8.79
CA PRO A 116 6.98 -8.81 8.84
C PRO A 116 7.60 -9.13 10.20
N SER A 117 6.88 -8.84 11.28
CA SER A 117 7.37 -9.04 12.64
C SER A 117 7.46 -10.51 13.05
N VAL A 118 6.57 -11.35 12.50
CA VAL A 118 6.67 -12.82 12.62
C VAL A 118 7.87 -13.33 11.82
N TYR A 119 8.07 -12.83 10.59
CA TYR A 119 9.21 -13.21 9.77
C TYR A 119 10.55 -12.91 10.47
N TYR A 120 10.72 -11.69 11.00
CA TYR A 120 11.95 -11.30 11.71
C TYR A 120 12.14 -12.00 13.06
N ASN A 121 11.10 -12.63 13.61
CA ASN A 121 11.26 -13.49 14.78
C ASN A 121 12.00 -14.80 14.43
N PHE A 122 11.81 -15.33 13.21
CA PHE A 122 12.52 -16.53 12.73
C PHE A 122 13.82 -16.22 11.99
N PHE A 123 13.90 -15.04 11.37
CA PHE A 123 15.07 -14.54 10.67
C PHE A 123 15.50 -13.19 11.26
N PRO A 124 16.14 -13.17 12.44
CA PRO A 124 16.52 -11.92 13.11
C PRO A 124 17.45 -11.08 12.25
N ALA A 125 17.16 -9.78 12.19
CA ALA A 125 17.98 -8.80 11.50
C ALA A 125 18.07 -7.53 12.35
N GLU A 126 19.22 -6.87 12.34
CA GLU A 126 19.45 -5.67 13.13
C GLU A 126 18.50 -4.53 12.70
N GLY A 127 17.90 -3.85 13.68
CA GLY A 127 16.94 -2.77 13.44
C GLY A 127 15.56 -3.23 12.93
N LYS A 128 15.24 -4.53 13.01
CA LYS A 128 13.92 -5.06 12.67
C LYS A 128 13.17 -5.51 13.92
N ASP A 129 11.89 -5.13 13.99
CA ASP A 129 11.03 -5.49 15.10
C ASP A 129 10.52 -6.92 14.98
N THR A 130 10.54 -7.65 16.09
CA THR A 130 10.03 -9.03 16.18
C THR A 130 8.67 -9.04 16.87
N ILE A 131 7.85 -10.05 16.59
CA ILE A 131 6.56 -10.22 17.28
C ILE A 131 6.74 -10.33 18.81
N THR A 132 7.80 -11.02 19.25
CA THR A 132 8.16 -11.13 20.66
C THR A 132 8.59 -9.77 21.23
N GLY A 133 9.32 -8.96 20.47
CA GLY A 133 9.68 -7.59 20.85
C GLY A 133 8.47 -6.67 20.96
N MET A 134 7.48 -6.81 20.07
CA MET A 134 6.25 -6.03 20.13
C MET A 134 5.40 -6.37 21.37
N LEU A 135 5.32 -7.65 21.75
CA LEU A 135 4.58 -8.08 22.96
C LEU A 135 5.20 -7.56 24.26
N ASN A 136 6.52 -7.38 24.29
CA ASN A 136 7.27 -6.98 25.48
C ASN A 136 7.56 -5.47 25.56
N SER A 137 7.13 -4.69 24.57
CA SER A 137 7.39 -3.24 24.52
C SER A 137 6.09 -2.43 24.56
N SER A 138 6.14 -1.29 25.24
CA SER A 138 4.96 -0.41 25.36
C SER A 138 4.46 0.09 24.00
N TRP A 139 5.37 0.43 23.10
CA TRP A 139 4.99 0.88 21.75
C TRP A 139 4.39 -0.27 20.92
N GLY A 140 4.93 -1.49 21.03
CA GLY A 140 4.45 -2.64 20.29
C GLY A 140 3.08 -3.09 20.76
N GLN A 141 2.83 -3.02 22.06
CA GLN A 141 1.50 -3.26 22.65
C GLN A 141 0.47 -2.24 22.14
N MET A 142 0.84 -0.96 21.94
CA MET A 142 -0.05 0.03 21.32
C MET A 142 -0.39 -0.34 19.87
N VAL A 143 0.59 -0.83 19.09
CA VAL A 143 0.35 -1.30 17.72
C VAL A 143 -0.62 -2.49 17.73
N LEU A 144 -0.38 -3.48 18.58
CA LEU A 144 -1.25 -4.67 18.71
C LEU A 144 -2.66 -4.31 19.16
N LEU A 145 -2.81 -3.35 20.08
CA LEU A 145 -4.11 -2.83 20.49
C LEU A 145 -4.81 -2.11 19.33
N GLY A 146 -4.08 -1.33 18.54
CA GLY A 146 -4.62 -0.71 17.32
C GLY A 146 -5.15 -1.75 16.34
N ILE A 147 -4.40 -2.84 16.11
CA ILE A 147 -4.82 -3.95 15.26
C ILE A 147 -6.11 -4.59 15.79
N LEU A 148 -6.21 -4.82 17.11
CA LEU A 148 -7.42 -5.38 17.73
C LEU A 148 -8.65 -4.48 17.58
N VAL A 149 -8.47 -3.16 17.55
CA VAL A 149 -9.56 -2.20 17.36
C VAL A 149 -9.95 -2.05 15.88
N CYS A 150 -9.00 -2.26 14.97
CA CYS A 150 -9.24 -2.17 13.53
C CYS A 150 -10.07 -3.33 12.94
N VAL A 151 -10.19 -4.46 13.66
CA VAL A 151 -10.93 -5.66 13.27
C VAL A 151 -12.26 -5.70 14.01
#